data_AF-A0A956EKS8-F1
#
_entry.id   AF-A0A956EKS8-F1
#
_cell.length_a   1.000
_cell.length_b   1.000
_cell.length_c   1.000
_cell.angle_alpha   90.00
_cell.angle_beta   90.00
_cell.angle_gamma   90.00
#
_symmetry.space_group_name_H-M   'P 1'
#
loop_
_entity.id
_entity.type
_entity.pdbx_description
1 polymer ?
#
loop_
_entity_poly.entity_id
_entity_poly.type
_entity_poly.pdbx_seq_one_letter_code
_entity_poly.pdbx_strand_id
1 'polypeptide(L)'
;MSLAPLMRLHAAMAAPYALALLFAPTWLCGLLSPHPLGIAGVEVARLFGAATALVTCVAWIGAGLDDRRAQRRLAAALLLYMVLGTGISLAGQLGGAWGPLGWSNVAVYGVLALAYARRLRGR
;
A
#
# COMPACT_ATOMS: atom_id res chain seq x y z
N MET A 1 -17.86 2.62 -14.30
CA MET A 1 -17.13 3.81 -13.79
C MET A 1 -15.62 3.68 -14.07
N SER A 2 -14.86 4.78 -14.18
CA SER A 2 -13.42 4.72 -14.46
C SER A 2 -12.59 4.30 -13.23
N LEU A 3 -11.62 3.38 -13.43
CA LEU A 3 -10.66 2.94 -12.42
C LEU A 3 -9.46 3.90 -12.31
N ALA A 4 -9.18 4.66 -13.37
CA ALA A 4 -8.00 5.51 -13.46
C ALA A 4 -7.82 6.48 -12.27
N PRO A 5 -8.86 7.21 -11.79
CA PRO A 5 -8.68 8.13 -10.67
C PRO A 5 -8.27 7.42 -9.37
N LEU A 6 -8.79 6.20 -9.13
CA LEU A 6 -8.44 5.43 -7.93
C LEU A 6 -7.01 4.90 -8.01
N MET A 7 -6.60 4.44 -9.19
CA MET A 7 -5.23 3.96 -9.41
C MET A 7 -4.20 5.10 -9.30
N ARG A 8 -4.51 6.31 -9.78
CA ARG A 8 -3.66 7.50 -9.55
C ARG A 8 -3.58 7.88 -8.08
N LEU A 9 -4.71 7.87 -7.37
CA LEU A 9 -4.73 8.13 -5.93
C LEU A 9 -3.88 7.11 -5.17
N HIS A 10 -4.02 5.82 -5.49
CA HIS A 10 -3.20 4.76 -4.90
C HIS A 10 -1.71 5.02 -5.17
N ALA A 11 -1.31 5.30 -6.41
CA ALA A 11 0.08 5.63 -6.73
C ALA A 11 0.58 6.84 -5.92
N ALA A 12 -0.21 7.90 -5.82
CA ALA A 12 0.14 9.10 -5.05
C ALA A 12 0.30 8.82 -3.55
N MET A 13 -0.52 7.92 -2.99
CA MET A 13 -0.41 7.51 -1.58
C MET A 13 0.76 6.57 -1.35
N ALA A 14 1.06 5.65 -2.27
CA ALA A 14 2.12 4.66 -2.10
C ALA A 14 3.54 5.24 -2.33
N ALA A 15 3.67 6.21 -3.23
CA ALA A 15 4.94 6.85 -3.56
C ALA A 15 5.74 7.37 -2.34
N PRO A 16 5.17 8.17 -1.41
CA PRO A 16 5.92 8.65 -0.25
C PRO A 16 6.36 7.52 0.68
N TYR A 17 5.55 6.48 0.86
CA TYR A 17 5.94 5.31 1.66
C TYR A 17 7.07 4.52 1.00
N ALA A 18 7.01 4.34 -0.32
CA ALA A 18 8.07 3.67 -1.06
C ALA A 18 9.42 4.40 -0.89
N LEU A 19 9.42 5.72 -1.09
CA LEU A 19 10.62 6.55 -0.94
C LEU A 19 11.15 6.53 0.50
N ALA A 20 10.27 6.71 1.48
CA ALA A 20 10.66 6.72 2.88
C ALA A 20 11.21 5.35 3.34
N LEU A 21 10.62 4.23 2.92
CA LEU A 21 11.15 2.89 3.23
C LEU A 21 12.49 2.60 2.52
N LEU A 22 12.68 3.10 1.30
CA LEU A 22 13.92 2.90 0.55
C LEU A 22 15.09 3.68 1.14
N PHE A 23 14.87 4.95 1.51
CA PHE A 23 15.95 5.88 1.86
C PHE A 23 16.04 6.17 3.36
N ALA A 24 14.94 6.11 4.09
CA ALA A 24 14.86 6.43 5.52
C ALA A 24 13.99 5.42 6.31
N PRO A 25 14.25 4.10 6.21
CA PRO A 25 13.41 3.07 6.83
C PRO A 25 13.32 3.19 8.35
N THR A 26 14.43 3.51 9.02
CA THR A 26 14.48 3.68 10.48
C THR A 26 13.60 4.84 10.95
N TRP A 27 13.62 5.95 10.20
CA TRP A 27 12.79 7.11 10.50
C TRP A 27 11.29 6.79 10.34
N LEU A 28 10.88 6.26 9.19
CA LEU A 28 9.47 5.95 8.93
C LEU A 28 8.94 4.88 9.89
N CYS A 29 9.69 3.79 10.09
CA CYS A 29 9.28 2.74 11.01
C CYS A 29 9.27 3.21 12.47
N GLY A 30 10.16 4.13 12.86
CA GLY A 30 10.16 4.74 14.19
C GLY A 30 8.94 5.65 14.46
N LEU A 31 8.30 6.20 13.41
CA LEU A 31 7.01 6.89 13.56
C LEU A 31 5.86 5.90 13.81
N LEU A 32 5.95 4.69 13.25
CA LEU A 32 4.88 3.70 13.26
C LEU A 32 4.98 2.73 14.45
N SER A 33 6.19 2.46 14.96
CA SER A 33 6.45 1.50 16.02
C SER A 33 7.34 2.12 17.09
N PRO A 34 7.06 1.88 18.39
CA PRO A 34 7.98 2.23 19.46
C PRO A 34 9.22 1.32 19.51
N HIS A 35 9.23 0.22 18.73
CA HIS A 35 10.30 -0.75 18.73
C HIS A 35 11.35 -0.42 17.65
N PRO A 36 12.63 -0.31 18.03
CA PRO A 36 13.69 -0.03 17.06
C PRO A 36 13.91 -1.21 16.10
N LEU A 37 14.25 -0.90 14.85
CA LEU A 37 14.63 -1.90 13.86
C LEU A 37 16.09 -2.36 14.08
N GLY A 38 16.30 -3.67 14.11
CA GLY A 38 17.64 -4.24 13.92
C GLY A 38 18.10 -4.18 12.46
N ILE A 39 19.36 -4.53 12.19
CA ILE A 39 19.97 -4.48 10.84
C ILE A 39 19.13 -5.24 9.81
N ALA A 40 18.73 -6.48 10.12
CA ALA A 40 17.87 -7.26 9.23
C ALA A 40 16.51 -6.60 8.98
N GLY A 41 15.94 -5.95 10.01
CA GLY A 41 14.67 -5.22 9.89
C GLY A 41 14.78 -4.00 8.96
N VAL A 42 15.92 -3.31 8.98
CA VAL A 42 16.21 -2.20 8.05
C VAL A 42 16.26 -2.69 6.61
N GLU A 43 16.95 -3.78 6.32
CA GLU A 43 17.04 -4.32 4.96
C GLU A 43 15.70 -4.88 4.47
N VAL A 44 14.93 -5.56 5.34
CA VAL A 44 13.56 -5.99 5.02
C VAL A 44 12.64 -4.78 4.76
N ALA A 45 12.77 -3.70 5.52
CA ALA A 45 12.01 -2.47 5.27
C ALA A 45 12.35 -1.85 3.90
N ARG A 46 13.63 -1.84 3.51
CA ARG A 46 14.05 -1.39 2.16
C ARG A 46 13.48 -2.28 1.05
N LEU A 47 13.50 -3.60 1.22
CA LEU A 47 12.87 -4.54 0.29
C LEU A 47 11.37 -4.29 0.17
N PHE A 48 10.69 -4.04 1.30
CA PHE A 48 9.28 -3.65 1.29
C PHE A 48 9.05 -2.30 0.60
N GLY A 49 9.98 -1.35 0.75
CA GLY A 49 10.01 -0.10 0.00
C GLY A 49 10.12 -0.32 -1.51
N ALA A 50 10.99 -1.21 -1.97
CA ALA A 50 11.12 -1.58 -3.38
C ALA A 50 9.84 -2.22 -3.94
N ALA A 51 9.21 -3.13 -3.17
CA ALA A 51 7.92 -3.70 -3.54
C ALA A 51 6.82 -2.63 -3.61
N THR A 52 6.81 -1.67 -2.69
CA THR A 52 5.86 -0.54 -2.68
C THR A 52 6.10 0.41 -3.86
N ALA A 53 7.36 0.58 -4.30
CA ALA A 53 7.69 1.33 -5.50
C ALA A 53 7.11 0.64 -6.76
N LEU A 54 7.23 -0.69 -6.86
CA LEU A 54 6.60 -1.46 -7.93
C LEU A 54 5.08 -1.27 -7.94
N VAL A 55 4.43 -1.32 -6.76
CA VAL A 55 2.98 -1.08 -6.64
C VAL A 55 2.62 0.32 -7.12
N THR A 56 3.41 1.34 -6.74
CA THR A 56 3.26 2.72 -7.21
C THR A 56 3.29 2.78 -8.74
N CYS A 57 4.30 2.17 -9.37
CA CYS A 57 4.44 2.13 -10.83
C CYS A 57 3.27 1.40 -11.50
N VAL A 58 2.88 0.23 -10.99
CA VAL A 58 1.75 -0.55 -11.53
C VAL A 58 0.44 0.23 -11.45
N ALA A 59 0.18 0.90 -10.33
CA ALA A 59 -1.00 1.73 -10.17
C ALA A 59 -0.98 2.94 -11.12
N TRP A 60 0.16 3.63 -11.24
CA TRP A 60 0.29 4.78 -12.15
C TRP A 60 0.12 4.39 -13.62
N ILE A 61 0.85 3.37 -14.08
CA ILE A 61 0.79 2.88 -15.47
C ILE A 61 -0.61 2.34 -15.76
N GLY A 62 -1.16 1.52 -14.87
CA GLY A 62 -2.49 0.95 -15.04
C GLY A 62 -3.60 2.00 -15.10
N ALA A 63 -3.41 3.18 -14.52
CA ALA A 63 -4.34 4.29 -14.65
C ALA A 63 -4.38 4.91 -16.06
N GLY A 64 -3.30 4.75 -16.84
CA GLY A 64 -3.18 5.27 -18.20
C GLY A 64 -3.51 4.26 -19.31
N LEU A 65 -3.94 3.04 -18.97
CA LEU A 65 -4.28 2.03 -19.97
C LEU A 65 -5.63 2.32 -20.65
N ASP A 66 -5.63 2.28 -21.98
CA ASP A 66 -6.85 2.35 -22.79
C ASP A 66 -7.65 1.04 -22.75
N ASP A 67 -6.96 -0.11 -22.61
CA ASP A 67 -7.60 -1.41 -22.44
C ASP A 67 -8.23 -1.53 -21.05
N ARG A 68 -9.55 -1.33 -21.00
CA ARG A 68 -10.38 -1.47 -19.79
C ARG A 68 -10.29 -2.87 -19.17
N ARG A 69 -10.08 -3.93 -19.96
CA ARG A 69 -9.96 -5.30 -19.44
C ARG A 69 -8.62 -5.47 -18.72
N ALA A 70 -7.52 -4.99 -19.31
CA ALA A 70 -6.22 -4.96 -18.65
C ALA A 70 -6.26 -4.11 -17.36
N GLN A 71 -6.86 -2.92 -17.42
CA GLN A 71 -7.02 -2.05 -16.26
C GLN A 71 -7.80 -2.73 -15.12
N ARG A 72 -8.89 -3.45 -15.42
CA ARG A 72 -9.66 -4.20 -14.41
C ARG A 72 -8.86 -5.35 -13.79
N ARG A 73 -8.04 -6.05 -14.57
CA ARG A 73 -7.17 -7.12 -14.05
C ARG A 73 -6.09 -6.57 -13.11
N LEU A 74 -5.46 -5.46 -13.47
CA LEU A 74 -4.52 -4.77 -12.57
C LEU A 74 -5.21 -4.28 -11.30
N ALA A 75 -6.40 -3.69 -11.41
CA ALA A 75 -7.18 -3.28 -10.24
C ALA A 75 -7.55 -4.45 -9.33
N ALA A 76 -7.82 -5.65 -9.87
CA ALA A 76 -8.05 -6.85 -9.08
C ALA A 76 -6.78 -7.32 -8.34
N ALA A 77 -5.61 -7.23 -8.97
CA ALA A 77 -4.34 -7.52 -8.31
C ALA A 77 -4.03 -6.51 -7.18
N LEU A 78 -4.26 -5.21 -7.43
CA LEU A 78 -4.11 -4.15 -6.42
C LEU A 78 -5.11 -4.31 -5.27
N LEU A 79 -6.33 -4.76 -5.54
CA LEU A 79 -7.31 -5.12 -4.50
C LEU A 79 -6.78 -6.24 -3.61
N LEU A 80 -6.25 -7.31 -4.19
CA LEU A 80 -5.70 -8.43 -3.41
C LEU A 80 -4.54 -7.96 -2.52
N TYR A 81 -3.61 -7.19 -3.08
CA TYR A 81 -2.54 -6.55 -2.31
C TYR A 81 -3.08 -5.73 -1.14
N MET A 82 -4.13 -4.93 -1.37
CA MET A 82 -4.75 -4.10 -0.33
C MET A 82 -5.43 -4.91 0.76
N VAL A 83 -6.10 -6.00 0.41
CA VAL A 83 -6.73 -6.92 1.38
C VAL A 83 -5.67 -7.58 2.27
N LEU A 84 -4.60 -8.10 1.67
CA LEU A 84 -3.49 -8.72 2.42
C LEU A 84 -2.80 -7.69 3.31
N GLY A 85 -2.52 -6.50 2.79
CA GLY A 85 -1.94 -5.39 3.56
C GLY A 85 -2.83 -4.94 4.71
N THR A 86 -4.15 -4.95 4.54
CA THR A 86 -5.12 -4.66 5.62
C THR A 86 -5.00 -5.71 6.73
N GLY A 87 -4.97 -7.00 6.37
CA GLY A 87 -4.83 -8.10 7.34
C GLY A 87 -3.53 -8.01 8.15
N ILE A 88 -2.40 -7.77 7.47
CA ILE A 88 -1.09 -7.60 8.14
C ILE A 88 -1.09 -6.36 9.03
N SER A 89 -1.65 -5.24 8.56
CA SER A 89 -1.72 -4.00 9.33
C SER A 89 -2.58 -4.16 10.59
N LEU A 90 -3.71 -4.86 10.48
CA LEU A 90 -4.55 -5.18 11.63
C LEU A 90 -3.83 -6.10 12.62
N ALA A 91 -3.14 -7.13 12.13
CA ALA A 91 -2.36 -8.02 12.99
C ALA A 91 -1.26 -7.26 13.75
N GLY A 92 -0.54 -6.36 13.08
CA GLY A 92 0.48 -5.51 13.71
C GLY A 92 -0.10 -4.54 14.74
N GLN A 93 -1.23 -3.90 14.42
CA GLN A 93 -1.88 -2.94 15.32
C GLN A 93 -2.49 -3.61 16.55
N LEU A 94 -3.23 -4.71 16.36
CA LEU A 94 -3.90 -5.43 17.45
C LEU A 94 -2.91 -6.26 18.28
N GLY A 95 -1.80 -6.70 17.68
CA GLY A 95 -0.71 -7.39 18.36
C GLY A 95 0.24 -6.48 19.13
N GLY A 96 0.01 -5.16 19.12
CA GLY A 96 0.83 -4.19 19.86
C GLY A 96 2.20 -3.89 19.26
N ALA A 97 2.49 -4.39 18.04
CA ALA A 97 3.75 -4.10 17.36
C ALA A 97 3.85 -2.64 16.90
N TRP A 98 2.70 -1.99 16.69
CA TRP A 98 2.60 -0.61 16.18
C TRP A 98 2.07 0.33 17.26
N GLY A 99 2.56 1.57 17.25
CA GLY A 99 2.01 2.66 18.05
C GLY A 99 0.68 3.18 17.49
N PRO A 100 0.12 4.28 18.05
CA PRO A 100 -1.16 4.83 17.62
C PRO A 100 -1.21 5.22 16.13
N LEU A 101 -0.09 5.69 15.57
CA LEU A 101 0.01 6.04 14.15
C LEU A 101 -0.10 4.83 13.21
N GLY A 102 0.07 3.60 13.71
CA GLY A 102 -0.13 2.39 12.91
C GLY A 102 -1.56 2.23 12.37
N TRP A 103 -2.57 2.86 13.00
CA TRP A 103 -3.92 2.90 12.46
C TRP A 103 -4.02 3.58 11.10
N SER A 104 -3.07 4.47 10.75
CA SER A 104 -3.01 5.09 9.44
C SER A 104 -2.81 4.05 8.32
N ASN A 105 -1.95 3.05 8.53
CA ASN A 105 -1.76 1.96 7.59
C ASN A 105 -3.03 1.13 7.43
N VAL A 106 -3.70 0.78 8.55
CA VAL A 106 -4.99 0.07 8.51
C VAL A 106 -6.02 0.85 7.70
N ALA A 107 -6.11 2.16 7.92
CA ALA A 107 -7.03 3.04 7.20
C ALA A 107 -6.69 3.10 5.70
N VAL A 108 -5.42 3.32 5.34
CA VAL A 108 -4.98 3.39 3.93
C VAL A 108 -5.28 2.09 3.19
N TYR A 109 -4.83 0.96 3.73
CA TYR A 109 -5.04 -0.34 3.11
C TYR A 109 -6.53 -0.70 3.03
N GLY A 110 -7.27 -0.52 4.12
CA GLY A 110 -8.69 -0.87 4.21
C GLY A 110 -9.58 -0.01 3.31
N VAL A 111 -9.37 1.31 3.31
CA VAL A 111 -10.14 2.23 2.46
C VAL A 111 -9.87 1.96 0.99
N LEU A 112 -8.61 1.74 0.59
CA LEU A 112 -8.29 1.41 -0.79
C LEU A 112 -8.85 0.04 -1.20
N ALA A 113 -8.78 -0.97 -0.33
CA ALA A 113 -9.41 -2.28 -0.57
C ALA A 113 -10.92 -2.13 -0.83
N LEU A 114 -11.62 -1.40 0.03
CA LEU A 114 -13.06 -1.14 -0.12
C LEU A 114 -13.34 -0.36 -1.41
N ALA A 115 -12.54 0.66 -1.72
CA ALA A 115 -12.71 1.47 -2.93
C ALA A 115 -12.54 0.63 -4.21
N TYR A 116 -11.52 -0.21 -4.28
CA TYR A 116 -11.32 -1.12 -5.41
C TYR A 116 -12.44 -2.15 -5.52
N ALA A 117 -12.84 -2.77 -4.39
CA ALA A 117 -13.92 -3.75 -4.38
C ALA A 117 -15.24 -3.14 -4.88
N ARG A 118 -15.60 -1.92 -4.43
CA ARG A 118 -16.79 -1.22 -4.90
C ARG A 118 -16.75 -0.91 -6.39
N ARG A 119 -15.62 -0.38 -6.90
CA ARG A 119 -15.48 -0.05 -8.33
C ARG A 119 -15.41 -1.28 -9.24
N LEU A 120 -14.93 -2.42 -8.74
CA LEU A 120 -14.91 -3.67 -9.52
C LEU A 120 -16.28 -4.35 -9.57
N ARG A 121 -17.11 -4.19 -8.52
CA ARG A 121 -18.49 -4.72 -8.44
C ARG A 121 -19.51 -3.89 -9.21
N GLY A 122 -19.38 -2.56 -9.20
CA GLY A 122 -20.20 -1.69 -10.03
C GLY A 122 -19.84 -1.86 -11.50
N ARG A 123 -20.61 -2.70 -12.22
CA ARG A 123 -20.51 -2.81 -13.69
C ARG A 123 -20.78 -1.45 -14.33
#